data_AF-A0A9E2EAS8-F1
#
_entry.id   AF-A0A9E2EAS8-F1
#
_cell.length_a   1.000
_cell.length_b   1.000
_cell.length_c   1.000
_cell.angle_alpha   90.00
_cell.angle_beta   90.00
_cell.angle_gamma   90.00
#
_symmetry.space_group_name_H-M   'P 1'
#
loop_
_entity.id
_entity.type
_entity.pdbx_description
1 polymer ?
#
loop_
_entity_poly.entity_id
_entity_poly.type
_entity_poly.pdbx_seq_one_letter_code
_entity_poly.pdbx_strand_id
1 'polypeptide(L)'
;MVILPHKISVKLPLIIISAALVAAIITGANSYRTTSNLLINAANEKLTALMESRKSALSSYLSSIREDLLITASNETVIKAMKTFQQDFAVIEKAGNPVTQLQKIYIKDNPNKLGEKHKLMMANDGSSYSKPHGRFHPWFRKFLEAREYYDVFLVDLKGNVVYSVFK
;
A
#
# COMPACT_ATOMS: atom_id res chain seq x y z
N MET A 1 -39.37 71.21 -13.77
CA MET A 1 -39.83 70.21 -12.80
C MET A 1 -41.23 69.75 -13.23
N VAL A 2 -41.28 68.83 -14.20
CA VAL A 2 -42.55 68.35 -14.80
C VAL A 2 -42.87 67.01 -14.14
N ILE A 3 -43.89 67.00 -13.30
CA ILE A 3 -44.42 65.78 -12.67
C ILE A 3 -45.46 65.22 -13.65
N LEU A 4 -45.10 64.15 -14.38
CA LEU A 4 -46.01 63.43 -15.27
C LEU A 4 -47.13 62.74 -14.47
N PRO A 5 -48.41 62.80 -14.90
CA PRO A 5 -49.52 62.17 -14.20
C PRO A 5 -49.55 60.65 -14.47
N HIS A 6 -49.20 59.84 -13.48
CA HIS A 6 -49.22 58.37 -13.63
C HIS A 6 -50.65 57.79 -13.61
N LYS A 7 -51.11 57.28 -14.76
CA LYS A 7 -52.35 56.49 -14.92
C LYS A 7 -52.27 55.20 -14.08
N ILE A 8 -53.38 54.81 -13.46
CA ILE A 8 -53.50 53.61 -12.60
C ILE A 8 -53.07 52.32 -13.33
N SER A 9 -53.24 52.26 -14.66
CA SER A 9 -52.85 51.11 -15.50
C SER A 9 -51.36 50.77 -15.50
N VAL A 10 -50.48 51.68 -15.06
CA VAL A 10 -49.02 51.45 -14.99
C VAL A 10 -48.55 51.13 -13.58
N LYS A 11 -49.26 51.60 -12.54
CA LYS A 11 -48.88 51.40 -11.13
C LYS A 11 -49.08 49.95 -10.68
N LEU A 12 -50.20 49.33 -11.05
CA LEU A 12 -50.51 47.94 -10.68
C LEU A 12 -49.48 46.93 -11.22
N PRO A 13 -49.10 46.95 -12.51
CA PRO A 13 -48.06 46.06 -13.04
C PRO A 13 -46.69 46.26 -12.39
N LEU A 14 -46.28 47.52 -12.12
CA LEU A 14 -45.01 47.82 -11.46
C LEU A 14 -44.90 47.22 -10.07
N ILE A 15 -45.98 47.27 -9.28
CA ILE A 15 -46.04 46.67 -7.93
C ILE A 15 -45.92 45.14 -8.01
N ILE A 16 -46.59 44.52 -8.97
CA ILE A 16 -46.54 43.06 -9.14
C ILE A 16 -45.13 42.61 -9.57
N ILE A 17 -44.51 43.29 -10.53
CA ILE A 17 -43.16 42.96 -11.02
C ILE A 17 -42.13 43.15 -9.90
N SER A 18 -42.21 44.24 -9.15
CA SER A 18 -41.31 44.48 -8.03
C SER A 18 -41.47 43.46 -6.91
N ALA A 19 -42.72 43.10 -6.55
CA ALA A 19 -42.98 42.03 -5.59
C ALA A 19 -42.42 40.67 -6.07
N ALA A 20 -42.62 40.33 -7.35
CA ALA A 20 -42.08 39.11 -7.94
C ALA A 20 -40.54 39.09 -7.95
N LEU A 21 -39.90 40.24 -8.26
CA LEU A 21 -38.45 40.38 -8.24
C LEU A 21 -37.88 40.17 -6.82
N VAL A 22 -38.51 40.78 -5.81
CA VAL A 22 -38.10 40.62 -4.41
C VAL A 22 -38.24 39.16 -3.97
N ALA A 23 -39.35 38.51 -4.28
CA ALA A 23 -39.57 37.09 -3.97
C ALA A 23 -38.51 36.19 -4.64
N ALA A 24 -38.17 36.46 -5.90
CA ALA A 24 -37.14 35.72 -6.62
C ALA A 24 -35.75 35.91 -5.99
N ILE A 25 -35.39 37.12 -5.58
CA ILE A 25 -34.09 37.40 -4.93
C ILE A 25 -34.01 36.69 -3.58
N ILE A 26 -35.05 36.77 -2.75
CA ILE A 26 -35.10 36.09 -1.43
C ILE A 26 -34.97 34.58 -1.62
N THR A 27 -35.76 34.02 -2.54
CA THR A 27 -35.72 32.58 -2.84
C THR A 27 -34.36 32.16 -3.38
N GLY A 28 -33.78 32.93 -4.31
CA GLY A 28 -32.46 32.65 -4.87
C GLY A 28 -31.36 32.72 -3.82
N ALA A 29 -31.38 33.72 -2.93
CA ALA A 29 -30.41 33.84 -1.85
C ALA A 29 -30.50 32.68 -0.86
N ASN A 30 -31.70 32.29 -0.44
CA ASN A 30 -31.92 31.13 0.42
C ASN A 30 -31.52 29.82 -0.27
N SER A 31 -31.93 29.64 -1.53
CA SER A 31 -31.60 28.48 -2.34
C SER A 31 -30.10 28.33 -2.53
N TYR A 32 -29.39 29.43 -2.80
CA TYR A 32 -27.93 29.43 -2.96
C TYR A 32 -27.23 28.99 -1.67
N ARG A 33 -27.63 29.53 -0.52
CA ARG A 33 -27.07 29.15 0.78
C ARG A 33 -27.32 27.68 1.10
N THR A 34 -28.55 27.21 0.94
CA THR A 34 -28.91 25.81 1.18
C THR A 34 -28.16 24.86 0.24
N THR A 35 -28.10 25.19 -1.06
CA THR A 35 -27.41 24.36 -2.05
C THR A 35 -25.91 24.29 -1.76
N SER A 36 -25.29 25.42 -1.42
CA SER A 36 -23.88 25.48 -1.03
C SER A 36 -23.60 24.57 0.19
N ASN A 37 -24.46 24.64 1.21
CA ASN A 37 -24.32 23.79 2.40
C ASN A 37 -24.52 22.30 2.07
N LEU A 38 -25.48 21.95 1.21
CA LEU A 38 -25.69 20.57 0.76
C LEU A 38 -24.48 20.04 -0.02
N LEU A 39 -23.91 20.85 -0.91
CA LEU A 39 -22.71 20.47 -1.68
C LEU A 39 -21.50 20.26 -0.77
N ILE A 40 -21.29 21.13 0.21
CA ILE A 40 -20.19 21.00 1.19
C ILE A 40 -20.38 19.74 2.04
N ASN A 41 -21.60 19.50 2.55
CA ASN A 41 -21.89 18.31 3.35
C ASN A 41 -21.70 17.02 2.53
N ALA A 42 -22.19 16.97 1.30
CA ALA A 42 -21.99 15.82 0.41
C ALA A 42 -20.50 15.60 0.08
N ALA A 43 -19.73 16.67 -0.10
CA ALA A 43 -18.28 16.57 -0.29
C ALA A 43 -17.58 16.00 0.96
N ASN A 44 -17.97 16.44 2.16
CA ASN A 44 -17.43 15.95 3.43
C ASN A 44 -17.80 14.48 3.69
N GLU A 45 -19.04 14.08 3.42
CA GLU A 45 -19.50 12.69 3.53
C GLU A 45 -18.72 11.79 2.57
N LYS A 46 -18.53 12.22 1.32
CA LYS A 46 -17.72 11.48 0.34
C LYS A 46 -16.27 11.33 0.80
N LEU A 47 -15.67 12.40 1.32
CA LEU A 47 -14.30 12.34 1.85
C LEU A 47 -14.21 11.39 3.04
N THR A 48 -15.18 11.45 3.95
CA THR A 48 -15.26 10.57 5.13
C THR A 48 -15.42 9.11 4.72
N ALA A 49 -16.31 8.81 3.77
CA ALA A 49 -16.49 7.46 3.24
C ALA A 49 -15.21 6.94 2.56
N LEU A 50 -14.51 7.79 1.79
CA LEU A 50 -13.23 7.43 1.19
C LEU A 50 -12.17 7.16 2.27
N MET A 51 -12.08 8.01 3.29
CA MET A 51 -11.14 7.83 4.41
C MET A 51 -11.40 6.53 5.16
N GLU A 52 -12.66 6.23 5.49
CA GLU A 52 -13.01 4.99 6.20
C GLU A 52 -12.72 3.76 5.33
N SER A 53 -13.03 3.82 4.03
CA SER A 53 -12.67 2.76 3.08
C SER A 53 -11.17 2.52 3.00
N ARG A 54 -10.35 3.59 2.95
CA ARG A 54 -8.88 3.47 2.91
C ARG A 54 -8.31 2.96 4.23
N LYS A 55 -8.84 3.42 5.36
CA LYS A 55 -8.48 2.92 6.69
C LYS A 55 -8.80 1.43 6.82
N SER A 56 -9.99 1.01 6.39
CA SER A 56 -10.40 -0.40 6.37
C SER A 56 -9.46 -1.23 5.48
N ALA A 57 -9.19 -0.78 4.25
CA ALA A 57 -8.28 -1.47 3.34
C ALA A 57 -6.86 -1.62 3.92
N LEU A 58 -6.32 -0.56 4.53
CA LEU A 58 -5.02 -0.62 5.20
C LEU A 58 -5.04 -1.58 6.39
N SER A 59 -6.09 -1.54 7.22
CA SER A 59 -6.25 -2.46 8.35
C SER A 59 -6.32 -3.91 7.90
N SER A 60 -7.06 -4.20 6.83
CA SER A 60 -7.16 -5.54 6.26
C SER A 60 -5.81 -6.02 5.71
N TYR A 61 -5.08 -5.14 5.01
CA TYR A 61 -3.74 -5.45 4.50
C TYR A 61 -2.73 -5.73 5.63
N LEU A 62 -2.73 -4.92 6.68
CA LEU A 62 -1.87 -5.17 7.84
C LEU A 62 -2.26 -6.44 8.60
N SER A 63 -3.56 -6.77 8.67
CA SER A 63 -4.04 -8.04 9.23
C SER A 63 -3.54 -9.22 8.41
N SER A 64 -3.63 -9.17 7.08
CA SER A 64 -3.14 -10.26 6.22
C SER A 64 -1.63 -10.48 6.35
N ILE A 65 -0.84 -9.39 6.46
CA ILE A 65 0.61 -9.52 6.72
C ILE A 65 0.85 -10.20 8.07
N ARG A 66 0.09 -9.81 9.11
CA ARG A 66 0.22 -10.40 10.45
C ARG A 66 -0.12 -11.90 10.43
N GLU A 67 -1.19 -12.29 9.76
CA GLU A 67 -1.60 -13.68 9.62
C GLU A 67 -0.55 -14.50 8.88
N ASP A 68 -0.03 -13.99 7.76
CA ASP A 68 1.06 -14.60 7.02
C ASP A 68 2.31 -14.80 7.87
N LEU A 69 2.69 -13.79 8.67
CA LEU A 69 3.82 -13.88 9.58
C LEU A 69 3.60 -14.98 10.63
N LEU A 70 2.41 -15.08 11.22
CA LEU A 70 2.09 -16.10 12.22
C LEU A 70 2.10 -17.51 11.63
N ILE A 71 1.51 -17.69 10.45
CA ILE A 71 1.51 -18.98 9.73
C ILE A 71 2.94 -19.37 9.35
N THR A 72 3.72 -18.43 8.82
CA THR A 72 5.09 -18.67 8.37
C THR A 72 6.02 -18.95 9.57
N ALA A 73 5.87 -18.22 10.68
CA ALA A 73 6.67 -18.42 11.90
C ALA A 73 6.41 -19.77 12.59
N SER A 74 5.20 -20.30 12.47
CA SER A 74 4.83 -21.63 13.00
C SER A 74 5.05 -22.77 12.01
N ASN A 75 5.44 -22.48 10.77
CA ASN A 75 5.64 -23.49 9.74
C ASN A 75 6.95 -24.27 9.94
N GLU A 76 6.86 -25.60 10.01
CA GLU A 76 8.05 -26.45 10.20
C GLU A 76 9.12 -26.27 9.13
N THR A 77 8.75 -26.01 7.87
CA THR A 77 9.70 -25.81 6.78
C THR A 77 10.51 -24.53 7.00
N VAL A 78 9.85 -23.47 7.45
CA VAL A 78 10.49 -22.19 7.75
C VAL A 78 11.39 -22.32 8.97
N ILE A 79 10.94 -23.00 10.03
CA ILE A 79 11.75 -23.26 11.23
C ILE A 79 13.01 -24.06 10.86
N LYS A 80 12.86 -25.12 10.04
CA LYS A 80 13.99 -25.92 9.53
C LYS A 80 14.93 -25.06 8.68
N ALA A 81 14.39 -24.26 7.76
CA ALA A 81 15.18 -23.36 6.91
C ALA A 81 15.97 -22.34 7.75
N MET A 82 15.31 -21.67 8.71
CA MET A 82 15.94 -20.73 9.63
C MET A 82 17.12 -21.37 10.36
N LYS A 83 16.91 -22.53 10.99
CA LYS A 83 17.97 -23.24 11.70
C LYS A 83 19.12 -23.62 10.78
N THR A 84 18.83 -24.13 9.58
CA THR A 84 19.86 -24.54 8.62
C THR A 84 20.66 -23.33 8.10
N PHE A 85 20.00 -22.27 7.64
CA PHE A 85 20.69 -21.07 7.17
C PHE A 85 21.48 -20.39 8.27
N GLN A 86 20.97 -20.34 9.50
CA GLN A 86 21.73 -19.82 10.64
C GLN A 86 23.01 -20.63 10.89
N GLN A 87 22.93 -21.97 10.80
CA GLN A 87 24.09 -22.85 10.95
C GLN A 87 25.12 -22.65 9.83
N ASP A 88 24.68 -22.64 8.58
CA ASP A 88 25.57 -22.47 7.42
C ASP A 88 26.19 -21.07 7.39
N PHE A 89 25.43 -20.04 7.73
CA PHE A 89 25.93 -18.68 7.86
C PHE A 89 27.05 -18.60 8.92
N ALA A 90 26.89 -19.26 10.06
CA ALA A 90 27.91 -19.33 11.10
C ALA A 90 29.16 -20.14 10.68
N VAL A 91 29.01 -21.15 9.80
CA VAL A 91 30.17 -21.86 9.23
C VAL A 91 30.98 -20.93 8.32
N ILE A 92 30.29 -20.17 7.48
CA ILE A 92 30.95 -19.20 6.59
C ILE A 92 31.59 -18.06 7.41
N GLU A 93 30.92 -17.60 8.47
CA GLU A 93 31.44 -16.59 9.41
C GLU A 93 32.77 -17.00 10.04
N LYS A 94 32.96 -18.29 10.35
CA LYS A 94 34.25 -18.80 10.85
C LYS A 94 35.36 -18.78 9.80
N ALA A 95 35.01 -18.82 8.51
CA ALA A 95 35.95 -18.82 7.40
C ALA A 95 36.22 -17.41 6.83
N GLY A 96 35.41 -16.41 7.18
CA GLY A 96 35.53 -15.05 6.65
C GLY A 96 34.24 -14.24 6.83
N ASN A 97 34.01 -13.29 5.93
CA ASN A 97 32.79 -12.47 5.95
C ASN A 97 31.65 -13.16 5.16
N PRO A 98 30.58 -13.62 5.84
CA PRO A 98 29.51 -14.36 5.18
C PRO A 98 28.69 -13.49 4.24
N VAL A 99 28.49 -12.20 4.56
CA VAL A 99 27.75 -11.26 3.71
C VAL A 99 28.48 -11.07 2.38
N THR A 100 29.77 -10.74 2.42
CA THR A 100 30.55 -10.51 1.19
C THR A 100 30.59 -11.75 0.31
N GLN A 101 30.78 -12.93 0.90
CA GLN A 101 30.86 -14.18 0.16
C GLN A 101 29.51 -14.55 -0.48
N LEU A 102 28.42 -14.52 0.29
CA LEU A 102 27.09 -14.87 -0.21
C LEU A 102 26.55 -13.84 -1.21
N GLN A 103 26.79 -12.54 -0.99
CA GLN A 103 26.44 -11.52 -1.97
C GLN A 103 27.23 -11.69 -3.28
N LYS A 104 28.52 -12.03 -3.20
CA LYS A 104 29.28 -12.33 -4.42
C LYS A 104 28.61 -13.46 -5.20
N ILE A 105 28.29 -14.57 -4.56
CA ILE A 105 27.73 -15.77 -5.21
C ILE A 105 26.31 -15.51 -5.74
N TYR A 106 25.42 -14.94 -4.93
CA TYR A 106 23.99 -14.86 -5.24
C TYR A 106 23.53 -13.53 -5.83
N ILE A 107 24.37 -12.48 -5.75
CA ILE A 107 24.05 -11.14 -6.27
C ILE A 107 24.98 -10.77 -7.42
N LYS A 108 26.29 -10.84 -7.23
CA LYS A 108 27.27 -10.36 -8.21
C LYS A 108 27.51 -11.34 -9.35
N ASP A 109 27.74 -12.62 -9.01
CA ASP A 109 28.06 -13.69 -9.95
C ASP A 109 26.81 -14.48 -10.38
N ASN A 110 25.62 -13.96 -10.05
CA ASN A 110 24.34 -14.57 -10.44
C ASN A 110 24.15 -14.45 -11.96
N PRO A 111 23.89 -15.56 -12.68
CA PRO A 111 23.73 -15.53 -14.13
C PRO A 111 22.42 -14.89 -14.60
N ASN A 112 21.46 -14.67 -13.70
CA ASN A 112 20.18 -14.05 -14.03
C ASN A 112 20.29 -12.53 -14.09
N LYS A 113 19.39 -11.90 -14.85
CA LYS A 113 19.34 -10.44 -15.01
C LYS A 113 18.98 -9.74 -13.69
N LEU A 114 19.22 -8.42 -13.64
CA LEU A 114 18.74 -7.58 -12.56
C LEU A 114 17.21 -7.73 -12.40
N GLY A 115 16.73 -7.88 -11.17
CA GLY A 115 15.33 -8.18 -10.87
C GLY A 115 14.94 -9.67 -10.96
N GLU A 116 15.83 -10.53 -11.47
CA GLU A 116 15.57 -11.97 -11.65
C GLU A 116 16.52 -12.85 -10.82
N LYS A 117 17.26 -12.26 -9.87
CA LYS A 117 18.29 -12.97 -9.09
C LYS A 117 17.73 -14.12 -8.27
N HIS A 118 16.51 -13.97 -7.76
CA HIS A 118 15.70 -15.01 -7.13
C HIS A 118 15.32 -16.18 -8.05
N LYS A 119 15.72 -16.22 -9.32
CA LYS A 119 15.57 -17.41 -10.17
C LYS A 119 16.72 -18.39 -10.01
N LEU A 120 17.84 -17.98 -9.40
CA LEU A 120 18.96 -18.87 -9.11
C LEU A 120 18.59 -19.84 -7.99
N MET A 121 18.26 -21.08 -8.33
CA MET A 121 17.85 -22.09 -7.35
C MET A 121 19.01 -22.51 -6.44
N MET A 122 20.20 -22.70 -7.00
CA MET A 122 21.38 -23.16 -6.26
C MET A 122 22.63 -22.71 -7.00
N ALA A 123 23.62 -22.19 -6.29
CA ALA A 123 24.94 -21.94 -6.86
C ALA A 123 25.77 -23.23 -6.91
N ASN A 124 26.59 -23.39 -7.95
CA ASN A 124 27.52 -24.52 -8.07
C ASN A 124 28.88 -24.19 -7.42
N ASP A 125 28.85 -23.78 -6.15
CA ASP A 125 30.01 -23.33 -5.37
C ASP A 125 30.50 -24.39 -4.37
N GLY A 126 29.78 -25.51 -4.24
CA GLY A 126 30.07 -26.58 -3.30
C GLY A 126 29.83 -26.20 -1.82
N SER A 127 29.29 -25.01 -1.54
CA SER A 127 29.10 -24.55 -0.16
C SER A 127 27.98 -25.32 0.54
N SER A 128 28.08 -25.43 1.86
CA SER A 128 27.00 -26.02 2.66
C SER A 128 25.72 -25.18 2.58
N TYR A 129 25.82 -23.88 2.31
CA TYR A 129 24.70 -22.94 2.15
C TYR A 129 23.88 -23.18 0.86
N SER A 130 24.53 -23.50 -0.25
CA SER A 130 23.85 -23.62 -1.55
C SER A 130 22.87 -24.79 -1.62
N LYS A 131 23.16 -25.90 -0.92
CA LYS A 131 22.27 -27.07 -0.90
C LYS A 131 20.91 -26.75 -0.22
N PRO A 132 20.86 -26.17 1.00
CA PRO A 132 19.64 -25.66 1.60
C PRO A 132 18.97 -24.54 0.81
N HIS A 133 19.74 -23.66 0.16
CA HIS A 133 19.17 -22.68 -0.78
C HIS A 133 18.36 -23.40 -1.85
N GLY A 134 18.93 -24.37 -2.57
CA GLY A 134 18.20 -25.18 -3.56
C GLY A 134 16.98 -25.92 -3.02
N ARG A 135 17.02 -26.32 -1.75
CA ARG A 135 15.91 -27.04 -1.10
C ARG A 135 14.75 -26.14 -0.70
N PHE A 136 15.03 -25.02 -0.03
CA PHE A 136 14.00 -24.18 0.60
C PHE A 136 13.58 -22.99 -0.25
N HIS A 137 14.46 -22.50 -1.13
CA HIS A 137 14.20 -21.34 -1.96
C HIS A 137 12.94 -21.45 -2.84
N PRO A 138 12.61 -22.61 -3.45
CA PRO A 138 11.38 -22.74 -4.23
C PRO A 138 10.11 -22.44 -3.43
N TRP A 139 10.08 -22.79 -2.14
CA TRP A 139 8.94 -22.52 -1.27
C TRP A 139 8.83 -21.02 -0.96
N PHE A 140 9.94 -20.39 -0.54
CA PHE A 140 9.96 -18.95 -0.24
C PHE A 140 9.69 -18.09 -1.48
N ARG A 141 10.20 -18.49 -2.65
CA ARG A 141 9.91 -17.80 -3.91
C ARG A 141 8.42 -17.85 -4.24
N LYS A 142 7.79 -19.03 -4.15
CA LYS A 142 6.33 -19.16 -4.34
C LYS A 142 5.55 -18.32 -3.35
N PHE A 143 5.98 -18.28 -2.09
CA PHE A 143 5.34 -17.45 -1.07
C PHE A 143 5.46 -15.96 -1.38
N LEU A 144 6.66 -15.49 -1.75
CA LEU A 144 6.89 -14.09 -2.19
C LEU A 144 6.00 -13.73 -3.38
N GLU A 145 5.99 -14.58 -4.42
CA GLU A 145 5.21 -14.34 -5.64
C GLU A 145 3.70 -14.36 -5.36
N ALA A 146 3.21 -15.28 -4.52
CA ALA A 146 1.79 -15.41 -4.21
C ALA A 146 1.25 -14.26 -3.33
N ARG A 147 2.12 -13.64 -2.53
CA ARG A 147 1.76 -12.50 -1.67
C ARG A 147 2.20 -11.14 -2.22
N GLU A 148 2.89 -11.14 -3.35
CA GLU A 148 3.47 -9.95 -3.99
C GLU A 148 4.34 -9.14 -3.01
N TYR A 149 5.04 -9.83 -2.10
CA TYR A 149 5.94 -9.17 -1.17
C TYR A 149 7.18 -8.65 -1.87
N TYR A 150 7.68 -7.51 -1.39
CA TYR A 150 8.95 -6.94 -1.85
C TYR A 150 10.10 -7.94 -1.69
N ASP A 151 10.20 -8.56 -0.51
CA ASP A 151 11.15 -9.62 -0.21
C ASP A 151 10.69 -10.44 1.00
N VAL A 152 11.31 -11.60 1.21
CA VAL A 152 11.14 -12.45 2.38
C VAL A 152 12.51 -12.69 3.02
N PHE A 153 12.64 -12.25 4.26
CA PHE A 153 13.88 -12.34 5.02
C PHE A 153 13.80 -13.39 6.12
N LEU A 154 14.90 -14.09 6.35
CA LEU A 154 15.13 -14.81 7.59
C LEU A 154 16.20 -14.06 8.37
N VAL A 155 15.82 -13.59 9.56
CA VAL A 155 16.69 -12.84 10.47
C VAL A 155 16.94 -13.67 11.72
N ASP A 156 18.22 -13.90 12.04
CA ASP A 156 18.60 -14.63 13.26
C ASP A 156 18.50 -13.74 14.52
N LEU A 157 18.65 -14.34 15.69
CA LEU A 157 18.58 -13.62 16.97
C LEU A 157 19.74 -12.65 17.22
N LYS A 158 20.80 -12.70 16.40
CA LYS A 158 21.91 -11.74 16.44
C LYS A 158 21.63 -10.52 15.55
N GLY A 159 20.53 -10.51 14.81
CA GLY A 159 20.17 -9.46 13.86
C GLY A 159 20.76 -9.66 12.46
N ASN A 160 21.34 -10.82 12.15
CA ASN A 160 21.85 -11.11 10.82
C ASN A 160 20.72 -11.52 9.89
N VAL A 161 20.68 -10.95 8.68
CA VAL A 161 19.86 -11.46 7.58
C VAL A 161 20.59 -12.66 6.97
N VAL A 162 20.22 -13.87 7.39
CA VAL A 162 20.88 -15.10 6.94
C VAL A 162 20.36 -15.59 5.58
N TYR A 163 19.24 -15.03 5.12
CA TYR A 163 18.63 -15.35 3.83
C TYR A 163 17.68 -14.23 3.34
N SER A 164 17.64 -14.03 2.02
CA SER A 164 16.70 -13.18 1.28
C SER A 164 16.33 -13.86 -0.05
N VAL A 165 15.08 -13.68 -0.50
CA VAL A 165 14.60 -14.26 -1.75
C VAL A 165 15.04 -13.40 -2.94
N PHE A 166 14.63 -12.12 -2.95
CA PHE A 166 14.65 -11.27 -4.14
C PHE A 166 16.06 -10.96 -4.64
N LYS A 167 16.94 -10.54 -3.71
CA LYS A 167 18.38 -10.27 -3.86
C LYS A 167 18.80 -9.21 -4.87
#